data_AF-A0A954HZV9-F1
#
_entry.id   AF-A0A954HZV9-F1
#
_cell.length_a   1.000
_cell.length_b   1.000
_cell.length_c   1.000
_cell.angle_alpha   90.00
_cell.angle_beta   90.00
_cell.angle_gamma   90.00
#
_symmetry.space_group_name_H-M   'P 1'
#
loop_
_entity.id
_entity.type
_entity.pdbx_description
1 polymer ?
#
loop_
_entity_poly.entity_id
_entity_poly.type
_entity_poly.pdbx_seq_one_letter_code
_entity_poly.pdbx_strand_id
1 'polypeptide(L)'
;MSIARLLETIGGFNGFGPSAVHVQTNRSGTLELARYRKDVRQMLREHCPAEPGVYGLVDKRARLIYVGYSRRVQKRLLSYFTGRGRGQKEHRIARHAVQVHWETAGHDFPAQLRELELIQRFAPDFNVKGRQRSREPGFVYLTGGAAPQFRFSIRVPSNARRVWGPLPNYKSLRRGVEQLNLMLKLRDCPSQVAMQFAEQGRMFDRQAAPQCLRGEIGTCLAPCAGGCTRRRYHAEARRGAALLDGADTSPLTQLETEMQSASVQMQFERAARLRDAYDAISDVCRQMEQLRQPPEPREGVYEVETAGRRLWYLLGDGLLWGMHPAPESVPEARTALEAIRRVGGVSTEPLSAMTRDSRRLVRSWFRNRPEELAAVRPLEEAAEVCKGLLRPPRRRRISGVKAVLE
;
A
#
# COMPACT_ATOMS: atom_id res chain seq x y z
N MET A 1 24.74 11.56 -13.55
CA MET A 1 24.88 11.65 -12.08
C MET A 1 23.97 12.77 -11.61
N SER A 2 22.89 12.46 -10.89
CA SER A 2 21.79 13.39 -10.60
C SER A 2 22.13 14.34 -9.44
N ILE A 3 21.63 15.58 -9.55
CA ILE A 3 21.67 16.71 -8.61
C ILE A 3 21.32 16.32 -7.16
N ALA A 4 20.65 15.18 -6.95
CA ALA A 4 20.35 14.60 -5.64
C ALA A 4 21.59 14.26 -4.78
N ARG A 5 22.78 14.05 -5.37
CA ARG A 5 24.01 13.77 -4.60
C ARG A 5 24.79 15.01 -4.14
N LEU A 6 24.41 16.21 -4.59
CA LEU A 6 25.10 17.45 -4.21
C LEU A 6 24.57 18.06 -2.90
N LEU A 7 23.46 17.55 -2.35
CA LEU A 7 22.89 17.99 -1.07
C LEU A 7 23.29 17.11 0.14
N GLU A 8 24.11 16.07 -0.05
CA GLU A 8 24.58 15.21 1.05
C GLU A 8 25.84 15.75 1.77
N THR A 9 26.27 16.96 1.47
CA THR A 9 27.45 17.57 2.11
C THR A 9 27.02 18.75 2.98
N ILE A 10 26.91 18.50 4.29
CA ILE A 10 26.80 19.48 5.40
C ILE A 10 25.43 20.20 5.54
N GLY A 11 24.37 19.43 5.77
CA GLY A 11 23.12 19.96 6.33
C GLY A 11 22.51 18.96 7.29
N GLY A 12 22.53 19.25 8.60
CA GLY A 12 21.83 18.45 9.60
C GLY A 12 20.31 18.46 9.38
N PHE A 13 19.58 17.61 10.11
CA PHE A 13 18.13 17.63 10.15
C PHE A 13 17.65 18.98 10.68
N ASN A 14 16.98 19.74 9.81
CA ASN A 14 16.49 21.10 10.09
C ASN A 14 14.94 21.14 10.20
N GLY A 15 14.33 20.03 10.59
CA GLY A 15 12.88 19.86 10.67
C GLY A 15 12.30 19.05 9.50
N PHE A 16 10.99 18.80 9.57
CA PHE A 16 10.29 17.95 8.60
C PHE A 16 10.11 18.59 7.20
N GLY A 17 10.27 19.91 7.09
CA GLY A 17 10.13 20.65 5.83
C GLY A 17 8.69 20.77 5.35
N PRO A 18 8.45 21.31 4.14
CA PRO A 18 7.10 21.41 3.59
C PRO A 18 6.49 20.03 3.34
N SER A 19 5.16 19.99 3.25
CA SER A 19 4.37 18.81 2.94
C SER A 19 3.35 19.13 1.86
N ALA A 20 3.12 18.20 0.94
CA ALA A 20 1.97 18.25 0.02
C ALA A 20 0.65 17.79 0.68
N VAL A 21 0.72 17.17 1.86
CA VAL A 21 -0.42 16.55 2.56
C VAL A 21 -0.79 17.26 3.86
N HIS A 22 -0.08 18.34 4.19
CA HIS A 22 -0.17 19.02 5.47
C HIS A 22 0.00 20.53 5.33
N VAL A 23 -0.93 21.31 5.89
CA VAL A 23 -0.83 22.78 5.94
C VAL A 23 0.09 23.16 7.11
N GLN A 24 0.96 24.14 6.88
CA GLN A 24 1.91 24.69 7.88
C GLN A 24 1.27 25.33 9.12
N THR A 25 -0.05 25.26 9.28
CA THR A 25 -0.81 25.84 10.40
C THR A 25 -0.60 25.10 11.72
N ASN A 26 0.25 24.08 11.76
CA ASN A 26 0.40 23.20 12.89
C ASN A 26 1.58 23.58 13.80
N ARG A 27 1.39 23.35 15.10
CA ARG A 27 2.41 23.58 16.12
C ARG A 27 3.49 22.53 15.95
N SER A 28 4.59 22.93 15.33
CA SER A 28 5.82 22.16 15.35
C SER A 28 6.66 22.57 16.55
N GLY A 29 7.43 21.63 17.07
CA GLY A 29 8.32 21.88 18.18
C GLY A 29 9.51 20.96 18.17
N THR A 30 10.61 21.46 18.71
CA THR A 30 11.86 20.72 18.87
C THR A 30 12.27 20.80 20.32
N LEU A 31 12.73 19.68 20.87
CA LEU A 31 13.22 19.60 22.24
C LEU A 31 14.54 18.81 22.26
N GLU A 32 15.59 19.46 22.75
CA GLU A 32 16.85 18.80 23.09
C GLU A 32 16.66 17.94 24.35
N LEU A 33 17.19 16.72 24.31
CA LEU A 33 17.03 15.76 25.39
C LEU A 33 18.04 16.05 26.50
N ALA A 34 17.52 16.55 27.62
CA ALA A 34 18.28 16.76 28.85
C ALA A 34 18.91 15.46 29.39
N ARG A 35 19.98 15.62 30.18
CA ARG A 35 20.76 14.50 30.76
C ARG A 35 19.91 13.58 31.64
N TYR A 36 18.89 14.11 32.33
CA TYR A 36 18.00 13.33 33.18
C TYR A 36 16.64 13.10 32.54
N ARG A 37 16.17 11.85 32.56
CA ARG A 37 14.87 11.45 31.95
C ARG A 37 13.66 12.15 32.59
N LYS A 38 13.76 12.57 33.85
CA LYS A 38 12.67 13.27 34.56
C LYS A 38 12.43 14.64 33.92
N ASP A 39 13.50 15.36 33.61
CA ASP A 39 13.48 16.70 33.04
C ASP A 39 12.92 16.67 31.62
N VAL A 40 13.39 15.73 30.79
CA VAL A 40 12.83 15.49 29.44
C VAL A 40 11.30 15.28 29.50
N ARG A 41 10.83 14.47 30.45
CA ARG A 41 9.40 14.19 30.61
C ARG A 41 8.61 15.41 31.10
N GLN A 42 9.23 16.30 31.86
CA GLN A 42 8.59 17.54 32.29
C GLN A 42 8.49 18.50 31.09
N MET A 43 9.59 18.74 30.38
CA MET A 43 9.61 19.62 29.22
C MET A 43 8.63 19.16 28.12
N LEU A 44 8.52 17.85 27.88
CA LEU A 44 7.53 17.30 26.95
C LEU A 44 6.09 17.58 27.39
N ARG A 45 5.79 17.58 28.69
CA ARG A 45 4.44 17.91 29.17
C ARG A 45 4.11 19.38 29.00
N GLU A 46 5.10 20.25 29.14
CA GLU A 46 4.96 21.70 29.01
C GLU A 46 4.84 22.15 27.55
N HIS A 47 5.61 21.55 26.64
CA HIS A 47 5.77 22.06 25.27
C HIS A 47 5.09 21.22 24.17
N CYS A 48 4.91 19.91 24.37
CA CYS A 48 4.34 19.05 23.34
C CYS A 48 2.82 18.90 23.52
N PRO A 49 1.97 19.27 22.54
CA PRO A 49 0.53 19.08 22.62
C PRO A 49 0.11 17.60 22.68
N ALA A 50 -1.01 17.33 23.36
CA ALA A 50 -1.59 15.99 23.49
C ALA A 50 -2.59 15.65 22.36
N GLU A 51 -2.20 15.94 21.11
CA GLU A 51 -3.05 15.84 19.92
C GLU A 51 -2.48 14.86 18.88
N PRO A 52 -3.26 14.49 17.83
CA PRO A 52 -2.77 13.70 16.72
C PRO A 52 -1.64 14.42 15.97
N GLY A 53 -0.61 13.67 15.59
CA GLY A 53 0.52 14.24 14.85
C GLY A 53 1.67 13.26 14.64
N VAL A 54 2.73 13.76 14.04
CA VAL A 54 3.96 13.02 13.78
C VAL A 54 5.06 13.47 14.72
N TYR A 55 5.96 12.55 15.06
CA TYR A 55 7.15 12.83 15.85
C TYR A 55 8.37 12.14 15.25
N GLY A 56 9.52 12.74 15.52
CA GLY A 56 10.83 12.34 15.03
C GLY A 56 11.83 12.28 16.16
N LEU A 57 12.76 11.33 16.09
CA LEU A 57 13.92 11.28 16.98
C LEU A 57 15.18 11.48 16.13
N VAL A 58 16.07 12.34 16.62
CA VAL A 58 17.27 12.79 15.90
C VAL A 58 18.51 12.39 16.71
N ASP A 59 19.53 11.87 16.02
CA ASP A 59 20.79 11.45 16.65
C ASP A 59 21.78 12.60 16.82
N LYS A 60 22.88 12.32 17.51
CA LYS A 60 24.01 13.26 17.73
C LYS A 60 24.68 13.79 16.45
N ARG A 61 24.40 13.19 15.29
CA ARG A 61 24.92 13.63 13.98
C ARG A 61 23.88 14.47 13.24
N ALA A 62 22.85 14.94 13.94
CA ALA A 62 21.70 15.64 13.39
C ALA A 62 20.99 14.81 12.29
N ARG A 63 20.88 13.49 12.43
CA ARG A 63 20.14 12.65 11.47
C ARG A 63 18.83 12.18 12.08
N LEU A 64 17.75 12.25 11.30
CA LEU A 64 16.46 11.69 11.68
C LEU A 64 16.57 10.15 11.69
N ILE A 65 16.56 9.56 12.88
CA ILE A 65 16.76 8.11 13.07
C ILE A 65 15.45 7.35 13.24
N TYR A 66 14.37 8.04 13.58
CA TYR A 66 13.03 7.45 13.67
C TYR A 66 11.95 8.49 13.40
N VAL A 67 10.86 8.07 12.74
CA VAL A 67 9.61 8.82 12.61
C VAL A 67 8.45 7.94 13.02
N GLY A 68 7.46 8.51 13.72
CA GLY A 68 6.23 7.82 14.04
C GLY A 68 5.02 8.75 14.06
N TYR A 69 3.85 8.19 13.76
CA TYR A 69 2.56 8.81 14.03
C TYR A 69 2.04 8.46 15.44
N SER A 70 1.26 9.35 16.06
CA SER A 70 0.40 9.03 17.20
C SER A 70 -0.84 9.91 17.28
N ARG A 71 -1.95 9.34 17.79
CA ARG A 71 -3.16 10.06 18.21
C ARG A 71 -2.92 11.09 19.33
N ARG A 72 -1.88 10.85 20.13
CA ARG A 72 -1.47 11.74 21.24
C ARG A 72 0.05 11.77 21.28
N VAL A 73 0.64 12.67 20.50
CA VAL A 73 2.10 12.75 20.32
C VAL A 73 2.82 12.89 21.66
N GLN A 74 2.34 13.77 22.56
CA GLN A 74 2.90 13.92 23.90
C GLN A 74 2.97 12.59 24.66
N LYS A 75 1.85 11.84 24.74
CA LYS A 75 1.80 10.55 25.45
C LYS A 75 2.76 9.53 24.83
N ARG A 76 2.87 9.51 23.50
CA ARG A 76 3.76 8.59 22.80
C ARG A 76 5.23 8.95 23.02
N LEU A 77 5.62 10.22 22.93
CA LEU A 77 6.98 10.68 23.23
C LEU A 77 7.37 10.38 24.68
N LEU A 78 6.47 10.63 25.64
CA LEU A 78 6.70 10.28 27.04
C LEU A 78 7.00 8.79 27.24
N SER A 79 6.42 7.90 26.43
CA SER A 79 6.64 6.45 26.54
C SER A 79 8.06 6.01 26.17
N TYR A 80 8.79 6.77 25.36
CA TYR A 80 10.21 6.49 25.07
C TYR A 80 11.10 6.69 26.31
N PHE A 81 10.65 7.52 27.25
CA PHE A 81 11.43 7.93 28.41
C PHE A 81 10.95 7.29 29.72
N THR A 82 9.96 6.39 29.69
CA THR A 82 9.57 5.59 30.86
C THR A 82 10.65 4.56 31.20
N GLY A 83 10.90 4.34 32.50
CA GLY A 83 12.00 3.50 32.99
C GLY A 83 11.75 1.98 32.94
N ARG A 84 10.62 1.53 32.39
CA ARG A 84 10.21 0.12 32.39
C ARG A 84 10.29 -0.43 30.96
N GLY A 85 11.34 -1.20 30.66
CA GLY A 85 11.48 -1.88 29.36
C GLY A 85 12.91 -2.05 28.88
N ARG A 86 13.78 -2.68 29.68
CA ARG A 86 15.09 -3.16 29.18
C ARG A 86 14.80 -4.21 28.10
N GLY A 87 14.98 -3.86 26.82
CA GLY A 87 14.78 -4.75 25.66
C GLY A 87 13.75 -4.28 24.63
N GLN A 88 12.93 -3.28 24.93
CA GLN A 88 11.93 -2.78 23.97
C GLN A 88 12.57 -1.90 22.88
N LYS A 89 11.99 -1.91 21.68
CA LYS A 89 12.46 -1.15 20.50
C LYS A 89 12.60 0.34 20.84
N GLU A 90 11.62 0.88 21.56
CA GLU A 90 11.52 2.27 21.99
C GLU A 90 12.75 2.70 22.80
N HIS A 91 13.18 1.89 23.76
CA HIS A 91 14.34 2.21 24.60
C HIS A 91 15.65 2.22 23.80
N ARG A 92 15.77 1.36 22.78
CA ARG A 92 16.92 1.39 21.87
C ARG A 92 16.95 2.69 21.07
N ILE A 93 15.83 3.10 20.48
CA ILE A 93 15.75 4.36 19.72
C ILE A 93 16.09 5.55 20.63
N ALA A 94 15.47 5.61 21.82
CA ALA A 94 15.67 6.70 22.77
C ALA A 94 17.13 6.84 23.24
N ARG A 95 17.91 5.76 23.27
CA ARG A 95 19.34 5.79 23.62
C ARG A 95 20.22 6.44 22.55
N HIS A 96 19.81 6.41 21.29
CA HIS A 96 20.55 7.02 20.18
C HIS A 96 20.10 8.45 19.89
N ALA A 97 18.94 8.85 20.41
CA ALA A 97 18.39 10.18 20.21
C ALA A 97 19.04 11.20 21.15
N VAL A 98 19.30 12.40 20.63
CA VAL A 98 19.67 13.59 21.41
C VAL A 98 18.60 14.67 21.34
N GLN A 99 17.69 14.58 20.37
CA GLN A 99 16.65 15.57 20.14
C GLN A 99 15.37 14.87 19.69
N VAL A 100 14.23 15.44 20.06
CA VAL A 100 12.90 15.05 19.56
C VAL A 100 12.27 16.22 18.83
N HIS A 101 11.59 15.92 17.72
CA HIS A 101 10.85 16.88 16.91
C HIS A 101 9.41 16.40 16.76
N TRP A 102 8.44 17.30 16.72
CA TRP A 102 7.04 16.94 16.48
C TRP A 102 6.34 17.98 15.62
N GLU A 103 5.27 17.54 14.95
CA GLU A 103 4.37 18.34 14.14
C GLU A 103 2.95 17.82 14.41
N THR A 104 2.08 18.66 14.99
CA THR A 104 0.67 18.30 15.20
C THR A 104 -0.05 18.25 13.85
N ALA A 105 -1.14 17.49 13.74
CA ALA A 105 -1.94 17.41 12.52
C ALA A 105 -3.43 17.58 12.75
N GLY A 106 -3.87 17.59 14.01
CA GLY A 106 -5.26 17.71 14.44
C GLY A 106 -6.14 16.49 14.14
N HIS A 107 -5.78 15.69 13.13
CA HIS A 107 -6.50 14.48 12.77
C HIS A 107 -5.57 13.32 12.42
N ASP A 108 -6.05 12.10 12.64
CA ASP A 108 -5.31 10.86 12.44
C ASP A 108 -4.92 10.62 10.97
N PHE A 109 -5.80 10.95 10.03
CA PHE A 109 -5.61 10.73 8.59
C PHE A 109 -4.40 11.49 8.00
N PRO A 110 -4.34 12.83 8.09
CA PRO A 110 -3.18 13.58 7.58
C PRO A 110 -1.88 13.22 8.30
N ALA A 111 -1.96 12.88 9.59
CA ALA A 111 -0.78 12.51 10.36
C ALA A 111 -0.15 11.20 9.88
N GLN A 112 -0.95 10.21 9.48
CA GLN A 112 -0.43 8.97 8.90
C GLN A 112 0.17 9.17 7.50
N LEU A 113 -0.45 10.02 6.67
CA LEU A 113 0.12 10.39 5.37
C LEU A 113 1.45 11.13 5.53
N ARG A 114 1.52 12.07 6.48
CA ARG A 114 2.74 12.80 6.82
C ARG A 114 3.83 11.87 7.36
N GLU A 115 3.49 10.90 8.20
CA GLU A 115 4.45 9.87 8.66
C GLU A 115 5.03 9.11 7.47
N LEU A 116 4.18 8.66 6.54
CA LEU A 116 4.63 7.93 5.35
C LEU A 116 5.57 8.78 4.49
N GLU A 117 5.19 10.04 4.22
CA GLU A 117 6.02 11.01 3.49
C GLU A 117 7.41 11.14 4.12
N LEU A 118 7.47 11.34 5.44
CA LEU A 118 8.73 11.53 6.16
C LEU A 118 9.59 10.27 6.20
N ILE A 119 8.97 9.10 6.35
CA ILE A 119 9.71 7.82 6.31
C ILE A 119 10.31 7.61 4.92
N GLN A 120 9.58 7.93 3.85
CA GLN A 120 10.09 7.77 2.49
C GLN A 120 11.16 8.82 2.14
N ARG A 121 10.98 10.06 2.60
CA ARG A 121 11.92 11.17 2.38
C ARG A 121 13.26 10.96 3.09
N PHE A 122 13.22 10.55 4.36
CA PHE A 122 14.41 10.49 5.22
C PHE A 122 14.96 9.07 5.43
N ALA A 123 14.20 8.02 5.09
CA ALA A 123 14.53 6.61 5.30
C ALA A 123 15.19 6.30 6.66
N PRO A 124 14.57 6.66 7.80
CA PRO A 124 15.23 6.64 9.12
C PRO A 124 15.65 5.25 9.59
N ASP A 125 16.75 5.18 10.35
CA ASP A 125 17.41 3.92 10.69
C ASP A 125 16.52 2.88 11.40
N PHE A 126 15.70 3.33 12.34
CA PHE A 126 14.88 2.46 13.18
C PHE A 126 13.45 2.21 12.65
N ASN A 127 13.08 2.83 11.52
CA ASN A 127 11.82 2.52 10.84
C ASN A 127 11.98 1.20 10.07
N VAL A 128 11.23 0.17 10.47
CA VAL A 128 11.22 -1.13 9.73
C VAL A 128 10.06 -1.17 8.75
N LYS A 129 8.91 -0.64 9.16
CA LYS A 129 7.73 -0.41 8.31
C LYS A 129 7.90 0.94 7.61
N GLY A 130 7.48 1.05 6.35
CA GLY A 130 7.60 2.28 5.53
C GLY A 130 9.00 2.56 5.00
N ARG A 131 10.07 2.06 5.65
CA ARG A 131 11.47 2.24 5.21
C ARG A 131 11.87 1.31 4.05
N GLN A 132 10.97 0.44 3.60
CA GLN A 132 11.28 -0.35 2.43
C GLN A 132 11.59 0.62 1.29
N ARG A 133 12.85 0.64 0.83
CA ARG A 133 13.10 0.79 -0.61
C ARG A 133 12.05 -0.11 -1.23
N SER A 134 11.03 0.48 -1.86
CA SER A 134 10.00 -0.22 -2.59
C SER A 134 10.69 -1.41 -3.25
N ARG A 135 10.50 -2.62 -2.72
CA ARG A 135 10.88 -3.78 -3.50
C ARG A 135 10.01 -3.62 -4.74
N GLU A 136 10.66 -3.48 -5.88
CA GLU A 136 9.95 -3.35 -7.14
C GLU A 136 8.85 -4.41 -7.14
N PRO A 137 7.59 -4.01 -7.37
CA PRO A 137 6.49 -4.92 -7.20
C PRO A 137 6.69 -6.12 -8.12
N GLY A 138 6.38 -7.31 -7.59
CA GLY A 138 6.44 -8.53 -8.37
C GLY A 138 5.20 -8.68 -9.25
N PHE A 139 5.38 -9.34 -10.38
CA PHE A 139 4.31 -9.79 -11.26
C PHE A 139 4.31 -11.30 -11.27
N VAL A 140 3.13 -11.91 -11.18
CA VAL A 140 2.92 -13.31 -11.54
C VAL A 140 2.57 -13.32 -13.02
N TYR A 141 3.13 -14.24 -13.79
CA TYR A 141 2.82 -14.36 -15.20
C TYR A 141 2.78 -15.82 -15.63
N LEU A 142 1.97 -16.09 -16.65
CA LEU A 142 1.92 -17.38 -17.33
C LEU A 142 2.89 -17.34 -18.49
N THR A 143 3.86 -18.25 -18.52
CA THR A 143 4.83 -18.33 -19.62
C THR A 143 4.14 -18.69 -20.93
N GLY A 144 4.66 -18.18 -22.05
CA GLY A 144 4.36 -18.69 -23.37
C GLY A 144 4.99 -20.06 -23.64
N GLY A 145 4.82 -20.54 -24.87
CA GLY A 145 5.35 -21.83 -25.34
C GLY A 145 4.36 -23.00 -25.24
N ALA A 146 4.84 -24.20 -25.57
CA ALA A 146 4.03 -25.40 -25.73
C ALA A 146 3.45 -25.94 -24.39
N ALA A 147 4.17 -25.75 -23.28
CA ALA A 147 3.73 -26.14 -21.94
C ALA A 147 3.87 -24.95 -20.98
N PRO A 148 2.82 -24.12 -20.83
CA PRO A 148 2.86 -22.94 -19.96
C PRO A 148 3.01 -23.29 -18.47
N GLN A 149 3.61 -22.39 -17.71
CA GLN A 149 3.78 -22.51 -16.25
C GLN A 149 3.67 -21.12 -15.60
N PHE A 150 3.26 -21.08 -14.33
CA PHE A 150 3.26 -19.82 -13.58
C PHE A 150 4.66 -19.50 -13.11
N ARG A 151 5.08 -18.26 -13.32
CA ARG A 151 6.34 -17.72 -12.84
C ARG A 151 6.08 -16.38 -12.17
N PHE A 152 7.03 -15.94 -11.37
CA PHE A 152 7.03 -14.58 -10.87
C PHE A 152 8.27 -13.86 -11.40
N SER A 153 8.16 -12.55 -11.62
CA SER A 153 9.30 -11.71 -11.98
C SER A 153 9.04 -10.28 -11.51
N ILE A 154 10.12 -9.55 -11.26
CA ILE A 154 10.05 -8.10 -11.04
C ILE A 154 9.82 -7.36 -12.37
N ARG A 155 10.38 -7.90 -13.46
CA ARG A 155 10.19 -7.39 -14.83
C ARG A 155 9.46 -8.42 -15.66
N VAL A 156 8.30 -8.07 -16.19
CA VAL A 156 7.51 -8.95 -17.03
C VAL A 156 8.30 -9.29 -18.30
N PRO A 157 8.58 -10.57 -18.59
CA PRO A 157 9.27 -10.94 -19.82
C PRO A 157 8.34 -10.85 -21.03
N SER A 158 8.92 -10.63 -22.21
CA SER A 158 8.17 -10.51 -23.48
C SER A 158 7.37 -11.76 -23.85
N ASN A 159 7.78 -12.94 -23.38
CA ASN A 159 7.08 -14.20 -23.62
C ASN A 159 5.93 -14.46 -22.63
N ALA A 160 5.57 -13.51 -21.77
CA ALA A 160 4.43 -13.64 -20.87
C ALA A 160 3.12 -13.62 -21.67
N ARG A 161 2.34 -14.71 -21.60
CA ARG A 161 1.03 -14.80 -22.24
C ARG A 161 -0.03 -14.04 -21.45
N ARG A 162 0.12 -14.00 -20.13
CA ARG A 162 -0.79 -13.34 -19.20
C ARG A 162 -0.05 -12.91 -17.95
N VAL A 163 -0.45 -11.79 -17.38
CA VAL A 163 0.25 -11.14 -16.27
C VAL A 163 -0.76 -10.72 -15.20
N TRP A 164 -0.39 -10.90 -13.94
CA TRP A 164 -1.13 -10.48 -12.77
C TRP A 164 -0.22 -9.72 -11.82
N GLY A 165 -0.66 -8.56 -11.33
CA GLY A 165 0.10 -7.66 -10.47
C GLY A 165 -0.13 -6.21 -10.86
N PRO A 166 0.59 -5.25 -10.26
CA PRO A 166 1.77 -5.37 -9.37
C PRO A 166 1.46 -5.81 -7.93
N LEU A 167 2.30 -6.68 -7.34
CA LEU A 167 2.12 -7.25 -5.99
C LEU A 167 3.29 -6.91 -5.05
N PRO A 168 3.01 -6.58 -3.77
CA PRO A 168 4.02 -6.03 -2.86
C PRO A 168 4.95 -7.07 -2.20
N ASN A 169 4.53 -8.33 -2.03
CA ASN A 169 5.25 -9.30 -1.19
C ASN A 169 5.96 -10.40 -1.98
N TYR A 170 7.17 -10.14 -2.47
CA TYR A 170 7.98 -11.09 -3.26
C TYR A 170 8.09 -12.51 -2.66
N LYS A 171 8.30 -12.64 -1.34
CA LYS A 171 8.49 -13.96 -0.70
C LYS A 171 7.19 -14.78 -0.73
N SER A 172 6.06 -14.12 -0.45
CA SER A 172 4.75 -14.77 -0.53
C SER A 172 4.43 -15.19 -1.96
N LEU A 173 4.69 -14.31 -2.94
CA LEU A 173 4.44 -14.63 -4.36
C LEU A 173 5.21 -15.86 -4.82
N ARG A 174 6.49 -15.95 -4.46
CA ARG A 174 7.32 -17.11 -4.81
C ARG A 174 6.70 -18.39 -4.25
N ARG A 175 6.42 -18.44 -2.95
CA ARG A 175 5.84 -19.61 -2.30
C ARG A 175 4.49 -19.97 -2.90
N GLY A 176 3.61 -18.98 -3.11
CA GLY A 176 2.28 -19.20 -3.68
C GLY A 176 2.32 -19.71 -5.12
N VAL A 177 3.20 -19.18 -5.98
CA VAL A 177 3.37 -19.66 -7.36
C VAL A 177 3.96 -21.08 -7.40
N GLU A 178 4.92 -21.40 -6.52
CA GLU A 178 5.47 -22.75 -6.39
C GLU A 178 4.38 -23.75 -6.00
N GLN A 179 3.57 -23.43 -4.98
CA GLN A 179 2.45 -24.27 -4.54
C GLN A 179 1.34 -24.38 -5.61
N LEU A 180 1.05 -23.29 -6.33
CA LEU A 180 0.08 -23.28 -7.42
C LEU A 180 0.48 -24.25 -8.54
N ASN A 181 1.74 -24.19 -8.99
CA ASN A 181 2.25 -25.12 -10.01
C ASN A 181 2.25 -26.57 -9.50
N LEU A 182 2.55 -26.79 -8.22
CA LEU A 182 2.55 -28.13 -7.62
C LEU A 182 1.13 -28.73 -7.59
N MET A 183 0.15 -27.97 -7.12
CA MET A 183 -1.26 -28.37 -7.07
C MET A 183 -1.80 -28.70 -8.46
N LEU A 184 -1.50 -27.87 -9.46
CA LEU A 184 -1.93 -28.05 -10.85
C LEU A 184 -1.06 -29.05 -11.63
N LYS A 185 -0.04 -29.64 -10.99
CA LYS A 185 0.94 -30.57 -11.59
C LYS A 185 1.62 -29.99 -12.84
N LEU A 186 1.82 -28.68 -12.87
CA LEU A 186 2.52 -27.98 -13.94
C LEU A 186 4.04 -28.11 -13.77
N ARG A 187 4.76 -27.96 -14.88
CA ARG A 187 6.23 -27.98 -14.87
C ARG A 187 6.78 -26.76 -14.11
N ASP A 188 7.94 -26.92 -13.48
CA ASP A 188 8.81 -25.84 -13.00
C ASP A 188 10.24 -25.94 -13.58
N CYS A 189 10.48 -26.91 -14.46
CA CYS A 189 11.77 -27.13 -15.08
C CYS A 189 12.19 -25.96 -15.98
N PRO A 190 13.50 -25.77 -16.22
CA PRO A 190 14.02 -24.71 -17.08
C PRO A 190 13.36 -24.72 -18.46
N SER A 191 13.20 -23.53 -19.07
CA SER A 191 12.50 -23.36 -20.36
C SER A 191 13.14 -24.15 -21.51
N GLN A 192 14.44 -24.44 -21.42
CA GLN A 192 15.22 -25.19 -22.41
C GLN A 192 14.78 -26.66 -22.56
N VAL A 193 14.08 -27.23 -21.56
CA VAL A 193 13.57 -28.60 -21.67
C VAL A 193 12.53 -28.66 -22.78
N ALA A 194 12.77 -29.52 -23.77
CA ALA A 194 11.87 -29.75 -24.89
C ALA A 194 10.60 -30.48 -24.43
N MET A 195 9.44 -30.01 -24.89
CA MET A 195 8.15 -30.62 -24.57
C MET A 195 7.80 -31.68 -25.63
N GLN A 196 7.28 -32.81 -25.16
CA GLN A 196 6.84 -33.95 -25.97
C GLN A 196 5.55 -34.49 -25.33
N PHE A 197 4.41 -34.07 -25.85
CA PHE A 197 3.10 -34.50 -25.37
C PHE A 197 2.76 -35.90 -25.88
N ALA A 198 1.87 -36.61 -25.17
CA ALA A 198 1.48 -37.98 -25.46
C ALA A 198 0.95 -38.17 -26.90
N GLU A 199 0.22 -37.18 -27.42
CA GLU A 199 -0.37 -37.22 -28.76
C GLU A 199 0.63 -36.95 -29.89
N GLN A 200 1.86 -36.52 -29.57
CA GLN A 200 2.90 -36.20 -30.56
C GLN A 200 3.69 -37.46 -30.94
N GLY A 201 2.97 -38.57 -31.12
CA GLY A 201 3.53 -39.89 -31.43
C GLY A 201 4.55 -39.83 -32.55
N ARG A 202 5.69 -40.48 -32.33
CA ARG A 202 6.73 -40.66 -33.35
C ARG A 202 6.45 -41.98 -34.08
N MET A 203 6.75 -41.99 -35.38
CA MET A 203 6.53 -43.10 -36.31
C MET A 203 7.27 -44.41 -35.94
N PHE A 204 8.12 -44.40 -34.90
CA PHE A 204 8.89 -45.53 -34.43
C PHE A 204 8.82 -45.61 -32.89
N ASP A 205 8.66 -46.84 -32.36
CA ASP A 205 8.67 -47.20 -30.94
C ASP A 205 10.04 -46.93 -30.27
N ARG A 206 10.40 -45.66 -30.10
CA ARG A 206 11.43 -45.28 -29.14
C ARG A 206 10.76 -45.17 -27.77
N GLN A 207 11.31 -45.89 -26.79
CA GLN A 207 10.93 -45.79 -25.38
C GLN A 207 10.74 -44.32 -24.99
N ALA A 208 9.61 -44.02 -24.33
CA ALA A 208 9.32 -42.70 -23.82
C ALA A 208 10.53 -42.19 -23.03
N ALA A 209 10.90 -40.91 -23.25
CA ALA A 209 12.01 -40.32 -22.51
C ALA A 209 11.80 -40.55 -21.00
N PRO A 210 12.84 -40.93 -20.24
CA PRO A 210 12.68 -41.19 -18.82
C PRO A 210 12.10 -39.95 -18.14
N GLN A 211 11.14 -40.18 -17.25
CA GLN A 211 10.55 -39.10 -16.48
C GLN A 211 11.58 -38.58 -15.48
N CYS A 212 11.55 -37.29 -15.19
CA CYS A 212 12.28 -36.78 -14.04
C CYS A 212 11.57 -37.19 -12.75
N LEU A 213 12.24 -37.03 -11.61
CA LEU A 213 11.71 -37.33 -10.29
C LEU A 213 10.27 -36.79 -10.08
N ARG A 214 9.98 -35.56 -10.51
CA ARG A 214 8.64 -34.96 -10.36
C ARG A 214 7.56 -35.68 -11.16
N GLY A 215 7.90 -36.21 -12.33
CA GLY A 215 7.00 -37.03 -13.14
C GLY A 215 6.73 -38.37 -12.46
N GLU A 216 7.79 -39.04 -12.02
CA GLU A 216 7.70 -40.35 -11.35
C GLU A 216 6.86 -40.30 -10.07
N ILE A 217 7.05 -39.28 -9.24
CA ILE A 217 6.24 -39.10 -8.01
C ILE A 217 4.88 -38.41 -8.25
N GLY A 218 4.53 -38.14 -9.52
CA GLY A 218 3.21 -37.63 -9.90
C GLY A 218 2.92 -36.18 -9.51
N THR A 219 3.96 -35.38 -9.19
CA THR A 219 3.85 -33.93 -8.89
C THR A 219 3.93 -33.05 -10.13
N CYS A 220 4.25 -33.62 -11.29
CA CYS A 220 4.16 -32.99 -12.59
C CYS A 220 3.47 -33.93 -13.57
N LEU A 221 2.66 -33.41 -14.50
CA LEU A 221 2.07 -34.20 -15.59
C LEU A 221 3.09 -34.70 -16.63
N ALA A 222 4.37 -34.40 -16.44
CA ALA A 222 5.50 -34.81 -17.28
C ALA A 222 5.27 -34.58 -18.80
N PRO A 223 4.89 -33.35 -19.24
CA PRO A 223 4.69 -33.04 -20.66
C PRO A 223 5.99 -33.11 -21.49
N CYS A 224 7.16 -33.25 -20.87
CA CYS A 224 8.44 -33.47 -21.55
C CYS A 224 8.70 -34.93 -21.92
N ALA A 225 7.95 -35.86 -21.31
CA ALA A 225 8.15 -37.30 -21.42
C ALA A 225 6.88 -38.03 -21.88
N GLY A 226 5.94 -37.32 -22.51
CA GLY A 226 4.69 -37.92 -22.98
C GLY A 226 3.68 -38.26 -21.88
N GLY A 227 3.86 -37.78 -20.64
CA GLY A 227 2.97 -38.15 -19.51
C GLY A 227 1.54 -37.58 -19.59
N CYS A 228 1.29 -36.63 -20.50
CA CYS A 228 -0.04 -36.06 -20.73
C CYS A 228 -0.23 -35.54 -22.15
N THR A 229 -1.50 -35.36 -22.50
CA THR A 229 -1.92 -34.65 -23.72
C THR A 229 -1.75 -33.14 -23.58
N ARG A 230 -1.53 -32.44 -24.69
CA ARG A 230 -1.45 -30.96 -24.70
C ARG A 230 -2.75 -30.36 -24.18
N ARG A 231 -3.89 -30.94 -24.57
CA ARG A 231 -5.22 -30.51 -24.10
C ARG A 231 -5.35 -30.58 -22.58
N ARG A 232 -4.96 -31.70 -21.96
CA ARG A 232 -5.00 -31.88 -20.50
C ARG A 232 -4.10 -30.89 -19.79
N TYR A 233 -2.87 -30.74 -20.25
CA TYR A 233 -1.91 -29.81 -19.64
C TYR A 233 -2.41 -28.36 -19.69
N HIS A 234 -2.94 -27.92 -20.84
CA HIS A 234 -3.51 -26.59 -20.97
C HIS A 234 -4.79 -26.38 -20.17
N ALA A 235 -5.56 -27.44 -19.88
CA ALA A 235 -6.72 -27.33 -19.00
C ALA A 235 -6.30 -26.96 -17.58
N GLU A 236 -5.27 -27.58 -17.02
CA GLU A 236 -4.73 -27.22 -15.70
C GLU A 236 -4.15 -25.79 -15.68
N ALA A 237 -3.44 -25.38 -16.74
CA ALA A 237 -2.96 -24.01 -16.86
C ALA A 237 -4.11 -22.98 -16.89
N ARG A 238 -5.24 -23.31 -17.55
CA ARG A 238 -6.45 -22.47 -17.56
C ARG A 238 -7.13 -22.42 -16.19
N ARG A 239 -7.22 -23.55 -15.47
CA ARG A 239 -7.74 -23.59 -14.10
C ARG A 239 -6.95 -22.66 -13.18
N GLY A 240 -5.62 -22.72 -13.24
CA GLY A 240 -4.77 -21.79 -12.50
C GLY A 240 -4.97 -20.33 -12.89
N ALA A 241 -5.21 -20.04 -14.17
CA ALA A 241 -5.47 -18.67 -14.63
C ALA A 241 -6.83 -18.17 -14.15
N ALA A 242 -7.87 -19.01 -14.17
CA ALA A 242 -9.21 -18.68 -13.67
C ALA A 242 -9.22 -18.46 -12.15
N LEU A 243 -8.47 -19.26 -11.40
CA LEU A 243 -8.20 -19.02 -9.97
C LEU A 243 -7.48 -17.68 -9.76
N LEU A 244 -6.41 -17.48 -10.55
CA LEU A 244 -5.76 -16.22 -10.85
C LEU A 244 -6.77 -15.08 -10.81
N ASP A 245 -7.70 -15.14 -11.76
CA ASP A 245 -8.75 -14.17 -12.08
C ASP A 245 -9.89 -14.05 -11.07
N GLY A 246 -9.95 -14.95 -10.08
CA GLY A 246 -11.08 -15.01 -9.15
C GLY A 246 -12.37 -15.48 -9.81
N ALA A 247 -12.29 -16.03 -11.02
CA ALA A 247 -13.43 -16.57 -11.75
C ALA A 247 -13.78 -18.00 -11.28
N ASP A 248 -12.81 -18.73 -10.72
CA ASP A 248 -13.00 -20.09 -10.22
C ASP A 248 -12.16 -20.35 -8.96
N THR A 249 -12.83 -20.52 -7.82
CA THR A 249 -12.18 -20.84 -6.53
C THR A 249 -12.14 -22.33 -6.23
N SER A 250 -12.66 -23.19 -7.12
CA SER A 250 -12.72 -24.64 -6.92
C SER A 250 -11.37 -25.30 -6.58
N PRO A 251 -10.20 -24.85 -7.10
CA PRO A 251 -8.94 -25.46 -6.70
C PRO A 251 -8.59 -25.25 -5.23
N LEU A 252 -8.98 -24.11 -4.63
CA LEU A 252 -8.80 -23.86 -3.20
C LEU A 252 -9.73 -24.74 -2.36
N THR A 253 -10.99 -24.87 -2.77
CA THR A 253 -11.97 -25.76 -2.13
C THR A 253 -11.51 -27.22 -2.17
N GLN A 254 -10.87 -27.64 -3.27
CA GLN A 254 -10.29 -28.97 -3.39
C GLN A 254 -9.19 -29.20 -2.34
N LEU A 255 -8.25 -28.26 -2.19
CA LEU A 255 -7.19 -28.36 -1.17
C LEU A 255 -7.75 -28.44 0.25
N GLU A 256 -8.76 -27.63 0.55
CA GLU A 256 -9.43 -27.64 1.85
C GLU A 256 -10.10 -28.99 2.13
N THR A 257 -10.81 -29.52 1.13
CA THR A 257 -11.47 -30.84 1.23
C THR A 257 -10.44 -31.97 1.44
N GLU A 258 -9.35 -31.97 0.66
CA GLU A 258 -8.28 -32.96 0.81
C GLU A 258 -7.59 -32.85 2.18
N MET A 259 -7.41 -31.62 2.69
CA MET A 259 -6.83 -31.37 4.01
C MET A 259 -7.73 -31.93 5.13
N GLN A 260 -9.03 -31.65 5.07
CA GLN A 260 -9.99 -32.16 6.04
C GLN A 260 -10.04 -33.70 6.01
N SER A 261 -10.07 -34.30 4.81
CA SER A 261 -10.02 -35.75 4.64
C SER A 261 -8.75 -36.36 5.25
N ALA A 262 -7.58 -35.77 4.98
CA ALA A 262 -6.31 -36.21 5.57
C ALA A 262 -6.31 -36.10 7.10
N SER A 263 -6.93 -35.06 7.66
CA SER A 263 -7.08 -34.86 9.11
C SER A 263 -7.97 -35.93 9.74
N VAL A 264 -9.11 -36.25 9.11
CA VAL A 264 -10.01 -37.34 9.56
C VAL A 264 -9.31 -38.70 9.51
N GLN A 265 -8.46 -38.93 8.51
CA GLN A 265 -7.64 -40.13 8.38
C GLN A 265 -6.38 -40.12 9.29
N MET A 266 -6.24 -39.15 10.19
CA MET A 266 -5.08 -38.97 11.08
C MET A 266 -3.72 -38.83 10.34
N GLN A 267 -3.73 -38.42 9.07
CA GLN A 267 -2.54 -38.15 8.26
C GLN A 267 -2.05 -36.70 8.49
N PHE A 268 -1.65 -36.37 9.72
CA PHE A 268 -1.39 -34.99 10.14
C PHE A 268 -0.31 -34.27 9.32
N GLU A 269 0.75 -34.97 8.90
CA GLU A 269 1.78 -34.37 8.04
C GLU A 269 1.24 -33.98 6.66
N ARG A 270 0.36 -34.81 6.09
CA ARG A 270 -0.28 -34.51 4.80
C ARG A 270 -1.24 -33.34 4.95
N ALA A 271 -2.05 -33.34 6.01
CA ALA A 271 -2.94 -32.23 6.32
C ALA A 271 -2.16 -30.92 6.50
N ALA A 272 -1.02 -30.95 7.22
CA ALA A 272 -0.15 -29.79 7.38
C ALA A 272 0.41 -29.28 6.04
N ARG A 273 0.87 -30.17 5.15
CA ARG A 273 1.33 -29.77 3.80
C ARG A 273 0.22 -29.15 2.96
N LEU A 274 -0.99 -29.70 3.01
CA LEU A 274 -2.16 -29.18 2.29
C LEU A 274 -2.59 -27.80 2.81
N ARG A 275 -2.62 -27.61 4.14
CA ARG A 275 -2.86 -26.31 4.78
C ARG A 275 -1.84 -25.27 4.32
N ASP A 276 -0.56 -25.64 4.39
CA ASP A 276 0.54 -24.75 4.01
C ASP A 276 0.53 -24.36 2.53
N ALA A 277 -0.02 -25.23 1.66
CA ALA A 277 -0.28 -24.93 0.26
C ALA A 277 -1.50 -24.02 0.08
N TYR A 278 -2.60 -24.32 0.77
CA TYR A 278 -3.82 -23.50 0.78
C TYR A 278 -3.51 -22.07 1.22
N ASP A 279 -2.82 -21.88 2.35
CA ASP A 279 -2.48 -20.56 2.88
C ASP A 279 -1.62 -19.76 1.89
N ALA A 280 -0.64 -20.42 1.26
CA ALA A 280 0.25 -19.78 0.30
C ALA A 280 -0.50 -19.32 -0.98
N ILE A 281 -1.40 -20.15 -1.51
CA ILE A 281 -2.18 -19.81 -2.72
C ILE A 281 -3.26 -18.78 -2.38
N SER A 282 -3.95 -18.95 -1.24
CA SER A 282 -4.98 -18.03 -0.75
C SER A 282 -4.42 -16.63 -0.50
N ASP A 283 -3.20 -16.50 0.05
CA ASP A 283 -2.56 -15.20 0.23
C ASP A 283 -2.30 -14.47 -1.10
N VAL A 284 -1.94 -15.20 -2.16
CA VAL A 284 -1.77 -14.62 -3.50
C VAL A 284 -3.13 -14.20 -4.07
N CYS A 285 -4.14 -15.06 -3.99
CA CYS A 285 -5.49 -14.77 -4.50
C CYS A 285 -6.09 -13.54 -3.81
N ARG A 286 -5.97 -13.46 -2.48
CA ARG A 286 -6.41 -12.31 -1.68
C ARG A 286 -5.70 -11.01 -2.07
N GLN A 287 -4.40 -11.06 -2.36
CA GLN A 287 -3.68 -9.88 -2.86
C GLN A 287 -4.18 -9.46 -4.25
N MET A 288 -4.52 -10.40 -5.13
CA MET A 288 -5.09 -10.10 -6.45
C MET A 288 -6.49 -9.51 -6.36
N GLU A 289 -7.33 -10.06 -5.49
CA GLU A 289 -8.68 -9.55 -5.25
C GLU A 289 -8.65 -8.08 -4.80
N GLN A 290 -7.73 -7.73 -3.90
CA GLN A 290 -7.49 -6.34 -3.49
C GLN A 290 -7.04 -5.41 -4.62
N LEU A 291 -6.45 -5.96 -5.70
CA LEU A 291 -6.10 -5.22 -6.91
C LEU A 291 -7.27 -5.11 -7.88
N ARG A 292 -8.14 -6.14 -7.95
CA ARG A 292 -9.32 -6.20 -8.84
C ARG A 292 -10.48 -5.36 -8.38
N GLN A 293 -10.69 -5.29 -7.07
CA GLN A 293 -11.73 -4.42 -6.54
C GLN A 293 -11.46 -3.01 -7.06
N PRO A 294 -12.46 -2.36 -7.68
CA PRO A 294 -12.30 -0.97 -8.08
C PRO A 294 -11.84 -0.18 -6.85
N PRO A 295 -10.96 0.81 -7.02
CA PRO A 295 -10.65 1.72 -5.93
C PRO A 295 -11.95 2.41 -5.50
N GLU A 296 -12.53 1.99 -4.39
CA GLU A 296 -13.16 2.96 -3.50
C GLU A 296 -12.02 3.51 -2.65
N PRO A 297 -11.80 4.84 -2.68
CA PRO A 297 -12.85 5.82 -2.43
C PRO A 297 -13.28 6.59 -3.68
N ARG A 298 -14.58 6.88 -3.77
CA ARG A 298 -15.19 7.94 -4.59
C ARG A 298 -14.22 9.11 -4.77
N GLU A 299 -14.06 9.57 -6.01
CA GLU A 299 -13.48 10.89 -6.21
C GLU A 299 -14.32 11.89 -5.43
N GLY A 300 -13.66 12.65 -4.56
CA GLY A 300 -14.42 13.46 -3.63
C GLY A 300 -13.58 14.20 -2.62
N VAL A 301 -14.28 14.93 -1.78
CA VAL A 301 -13.73 15.73 -0.71
C VAL A 301 -14.03 15.03 0.59
N TYR A 302 -12.96 14.56 1.24
CA TYR A 302 -13.01 14.11 2.62
C TYR A 302 -12.80 15.32 3.52
N GLU A 303 -13.86 15.73 4.21
CA GLU A 303 -13.86 16.89 5.10
C GLU A 303 -13.49 16.46 6.52
N VAL A 304 -12.53 17.16 7.11
CA VAL A 304 -12.01 16.88 8.46
C VAL A 304 -11.96 18.17 9.24
N GLU A 305 -12.47 18.15 10.47
CA GLU A 305 -12.31 19.25 11.41
C GLU A 305 -10.99 19.10 12.18
N THR A 306 -10.21 20.17 12.23
CA THR A 306 -8.88 20.21 12.87
C THR A 306 -8.70 21.58 13.52
N ALA A 307 -8.55 21.58 14.85
CA ALA A 307 -8.34 22.79 15.65
C ALA A 307 -9.35 23.92 15.33
N GLY A 308 -10.63 23.58 15.15
CA GLY A 308 -11.72 24.51 14.85
C GLY A 308 -11.76 25.01 13.40
N ARG A 309 -10.96 24.44 12.50
CA ARG A 309 -11.01 24.69 11.05
C ARG A 309 -11.41 23.43 10.30
N ARG A 310 -12.23 23.59 9.26
CA ARG A 310 -12.58 22.49 8.36
C ARG A 310 -11.57 22.44 7.22
N LEU A 311 -11.04 21.26 6.95
CA LEU A 311 -10.06 21.00 5.90
C LEU A 311 -10.64 19.99 4.91
N TRP A 312 -10.45 20.27 3.63
CA TRP A 312 -10.86 19.48 2.50
C TRP A 312 -9.67 18.69 1.97
N TYR A 313 -9.72 17.36 2.10
CA TYR A 313 -8.77 16.43 1.49
C TYR A 313 -9.34 15.93 0.17
N LEU A 314 -8.68 16.30 -0.93
CA LEU A 314 -9.13 15.96 -2.28
C LEU A 314 -8.66 14.55 -2.65
N LEU A 315 -9.61 13.64 -2.79
CA LEU A 315 -9.38 12.24 -3.14
C LEU A 315 -9.68 12.01 -4.62
N GLY A 316 -8.80 11.30 -5.30
CA GLY A 316 -8.99 10.88 -6.70
C GLY A 316 -8.08 9.71 -7.04
N ASP A 317 -8.57 8.74 -7.80
CA ASP A 317 -7.87 7.47 -8.09
C ASP A 317 -7.40 6.68 -6.85
N GLY A 318 -7.97 6.95 -5.67
CA GLY A 318 -7.52 6.43 -4.38
C GLY A 318 -6.23 7.06 -3.85
N LEU A 319 -5.85 8.21 -4.38
CA LEU A 319 -4.75 9.06 -3.90
C LEU A 319 -5.29 10.32 -3.24
N LEU A 320 -4.45 10.94 -2.41
CA LEU A 320 -4.65 12.31 -1.99
C LEU A 320 -4.01 13.25 -3.03
N TRP A 321 -4.84 14.03 -3.72
CA TRP A 321 -4.41 15.00 -4.72
C TRP A 321 -3.99 16.34 -4.11
N GLY A 322 -4.52 16.67 -2.94
CA GLY A 322 -4.19 17.89 -2.23
C GLY A 322 -5.07 18.11 -1.02
N MET A 323 -4.76 19.20 -0.31
CA MET A 323 -5.53 19.65 0.85
C MET A 323 -5.76 21.15 0.75
N HIS A 324 -6.98 21.59 1.08
CA HIS A 324 -7.37 22.99 1.13
C HIS A 324 -8.21 23.27 2.37
N PRO A 325 -8.19 24.49 2.93
CA PRO A 325 -9.24 24.92 3.85
C PRO A 325 -10.60 24.76 3.17
N ALA A 326 -11.61 24.34 3.92
CA ALA A 326 -12.99 24.43 3.46
C ALA A 326 -13.27 25.90 3.11
N PRO A 327 -13.83 26.19 1.92
CA PRO A 327 -13.94 27.55 1.45
C PRO A 327 -14.95 28.33 2.30
N GLU A 328 -14.48 29.39 2.95
CA GLU A 328 -15.33 30.34 3.70
C GLU A 328 -15.29 31.74 3.07
N SER A 329 -14.34 31.97 2.17
CA SER A 329 -14.15 33.20 1.42
C SER A 329 -14.06 32.97 -0.09
N VAL A 330 -14.29 34.03 -0.87
CA VAL A 330 -14.16 34.01 -2.34
C VAL A 330 -12.76 33.55 -2.80
N PRO A 331 -11.63 34.03 -2.23
CA PRO A 331 -10.31 33.55 -2.62
C PRO A 331 -10.08 32.06 -2.34
N GLU A 332 -10.55 31.55 -1.20
CA GLU A 332 -10.46 30.13 -0.86
C GLU A 332 -11.31 29.29 -1.81
N ALA A 333 -12.53 29.75 -2.12
CA ALA A 333 -13.42 29.09 -3.07
C ALA A 333 -12.78 28.98 -4.48
N ARG A 334 -12.07 30.02 -4.96
CA ARG A 334 -11.33 29.94 -6.23
C ARG A 334 -10.23 28.89 -6.17
N THR A 335 -9.42 28.92 -5.12
CA THR A 335 -8.28 28.02 -4.95
C THR A 335 -8.75 26.56 -4.84
N ALA A 336 -9.79 26.29 -4.05
CA ALA A 336 -10.38 24.97 -3.90
C ALA A 336 -10.97 24.46 -5.23
N LEU A 337 -11.65 25.32 -6.00
CA LEU A 337 -12.23 24.95 -7.29
C LEU A 337 -11.15 24.61 -8.33
N GLU A 338 -10.05 25.36 -8.37
CA GLU A 338 -8.89 25.04 -9.21
C GLU A 338 -8.27 23.70 -8.85
N ALA A 339 -8.17 23.39 -7.57
CA ALA A 339 -7.63 22.12 -7.10
C ALA A 339 -8.56 20.94 -7.42
N ILE A 340 -9.88 21.08 -7.22
CA ILE A 340 -10.88 20.08 -7.60
C ILE A 340 -10.77 19.72 -9.09
N ARG A 341 -10.58 20.71 -9.97
CA ARG A 341 -10.42 20.50 -11.42
C ARG A 341 -9.19 19.69 -11.81
N ARG A 342 -8.18 19.61 -10.94
CA ARG A 342 -6.95 18.85 -11.20
C ARG A 342 -7.08 17.38 -10.79
N VAL A 343 -8.05 17.05 -9.92
CA VAL A 343 -8.28 15.68 -9.46
C VAL A 343 -8.71 14.80 -10.64
N GLY A 344 -8.14 13.59 -10.73
CA GLY A 344 -8.48 12.63 -11.80
C GLY A 344 -7.82 12.92 -13.15
N GLY A 345 -6.88 13.88 -13.23
CA GLY A 345 -6.04 14.05 -14.41
C GLY A 345 -5.21 12.79 -14.66
N VAL A 346 -5.17 12.30 -15.91
CA VAL A 346 -4.37 11.12 -16.28
C VAL A 346 -2.90 11.41 -15.99
N SER A 347 -2.37 10.88 -14.89
CA SER A 347 -0.94 10.87 -14.64
C SER A 347 -0.29 9.88 -15.60
N THR A 348 0.44 10.39 -16.59
CA THR A 348 1.20 9.60 -17.56
C THR A 348 2.52 9.08 -17.00
N GLU A 349 2.89 9.47 -15.77
CA GLU A 349 4.11 9.01 -15.12
C GLU A 349 3.91 7.67 -14.40
N PRO A 350 4.88 6.74 -14.49
CA PRO A 350 4.84 5.49 -13.74
C PRO A 350 4.69 5.77 -12.24
N LEU A 351 3.74 5.09 -11.59
CA LEU A 351 3.44 5.26 -10.17
C LEU A 351 4.72 5.13 -9.32
N SER A 352 5.14 6.23 -8.72
CA SER A 352 6.26 6.22 -7.78
C SER A 352 5.94 5.32 -6.59
N ALA A 353 6.99 4.84 -5.89
CA ALA A 353 6.84 4.10 -4.64
C ALA A 353 5.96 4.84 -3.62
N MET A 354 6.10 6.17 -3.56
CA MET A 354 5.29 7.06 -2.74
C MET A 354 3.82 6.99 -3.12
N THR A 355 3.52 7.13 -4.40
CA THR A 355 2.14 7.08 -4.92
C THR A 355 1.47 5.76 -4.57
N ARG A 356 2.16 4.63 -4.73
CA ARG A 356 1.61 3.30 -4.40
C ARG A 356 1.33 3.14 -2.90
N ASP A 357 2.27 3.51 -2.05
CA ASP A 357 2.13 3.33 -0.60
C ASP A 357 1.07 4.29 -0.01
N SER A 358 0.99 5.52 -0.52
CA SER A 358 -0.07 6.48 -0.20
C SER A 358 -1.43 5.95 -0.62
N ARG A 359 -1.56 5.39 -1.83
CA ARG A 359 -2.80 4.75 -2.30
C ARG A 359 -3.25 3.63 -1.38
N ARG A 360 -2.31 2.81 -0.93
CA ARG A 360 -2.58 1.70 0.00
C ARG A 360 -3.03 2.21 1.38
N LEU A 361 -2.44 3.29 1.87
CA LEU A 361 -2.80 3.92 3.13
C LEU A 361 -4.23 4.47 3.07
N VAL A 362 -4.55 5.26 2.05
CA VAL A 362 -5.90 5.82 1.82
C VAL A 362 -6.95 4.71 1.74
N ARG A 363 -6.71 3.67 0.93
CA ARG A 363 -7.62 2.51 0.86
C ARG A 363 -7.80 1.82 2.21
N SER A 364 -6.70 1.56 2.92
CA SER A 364 -6.76 0.90 4.23
C SER A 364 -7.45 1.77 5.29
N TRP A 365 -7.39 3.09 5.15
CA TRP A 365 -8.08 4.03 6.03
C TRP A 365 -9.59 3.86 5.92
N PHE A 366 -10.13 4.00 4.70
CA PHE A 366 -11.56 3.95 4.42
C PHE A 366 -12.16 2.54 4.53
N ARG A 367 -11.41 1.49 4.21
CA ARG A 367 -11.86 0.11 4.44
C ARG A 367 -12.19 -0.16 5.91
N ASN A 368 -11.43 0.43 6.83
CA ASN A 368 -11.63 0.25 8.26
C ASN A 368 -12.65 1.26 8.83
N ARG A 369 -13.18 2.17 8.00
CA ARG A 369 -14.07 3.29 8.34
C ARG A 369 -15.10 3.55 7.23
N PRO A 370 -16.00 2.59 6.97
CA PRO A 370 -17.00 2.72 5.91
C PRO A 370 -17.92 3.94 6.09
N GLU A 371 -18.17 4.36 7.32
CA GLU A 371 -18.95 5.56 7.67
C GLU A 371 -18.27 6.86 7.20
N GLU A 372 -16.94 6.97 7.37
CA GLU A 372 -16.18 8.12 6.89
C GLU A 372 -16.12 8.14 5.36
N LEU A 373 -16.08 6.97 4.73
CA LEU A 373 -16.17 6.85 3.27
C LEU A 373 -17.53 7.34 2.75
N ALA A 374 -18.61 6.97 3.43
CA ALA A 374 -19.96 7.42 3.07
C ALA A 374 -20.12 8.95 3.21
N ALA A 375 -19.36 9.59 4.10
CA ALA A 375 -19.33 11.03 4.30
C ALA A 375 -18.46 11.79 3.27
N VAL A 376 -17.70 11.09 2.42
CA VAL A 376 -16.92 11.74 1.36
C VAL A 376 -17.88 12.37 0.35
N ARG A 377 -17.82 13.70 0.26
CA ARG A 377 -18.64 14.51 -0.65
C ARG A 377 -18.13 14.33 -2.09
N PRO A 378 -18.98 14.05 -3.09
CA PRO A 378 -18.56 14.03 -4.49
C PRO A 378 -17.91 15.35 -4.93
N LEU A 379 -16.95 15.29 -5.86
CA LEU A 379 -16.26 16.49 -6.36
C LEU A 379 -17.22 17.51 -6.98
N GLU A 380 -18.29 17.04 -7.64
CA GLU A 380 -19.32 17.88 -8.24
C GLU A 380 -20.06 18.71 -7.19
N GLU A 381 -20.50 18.08 -6.09
CA GLU A 381 -21.16 18.76 -4.98
C GLU A 381 -20.22 19.74 -4.28
N ALA A 382 -18.95 19.36 -4.07
CA ALA A 382 -17.95 20.26 -3.51
C ALA A 382 -17.66 21.47 -4.42
N ALA A 383 -17.66 21.27 -5.73
CA ALA A 383 -17.53 22.34 -6.71
C ALA A 383 -18.73 23.31 -6.67
N GLU A 384 -19.95 22.81 -6.47
CA GLU A 384 -21.13 23.67 -6.31
C GLU A 384 -21.06 24.54 -5.05
N VAL A 385 -20.54 24.03 -3.94
CA VAL A 385 -20.28 24.84 -2.74
C VAL A 385 -19.34 26.01 -3.06
N CYS A 386 -18.24 25.74 -3.77
CA CYS A 386 -17.30 26.78 -4.20
C CYS A 386 -17.97 27.80 -5.13
N LYS A 387 -18.72 27.33 -6.13
CA LYS A 387 -19.45 28.20 -7.07
C LYS A 387 -20.48 29.07 -6.36
N GLY A 388 -21.15 28.57 -5.32
CA GLY A 388 -22.11 29.32 -4.51
C GLY A 388 -21.49 30.56 -3.88
N LEU A 389 -20.29 30.45 -3.33
CA LEU A 389 -19.53 31.56 -2.75
C LEU A 389 -19.03 32.57 -3.80
N LEU A 390 -18.83 32.12 -5.04
CA LEU A 390 -18.42 32.99 -6.15
C LEU A 390 -19.57 33.79 -6.78
N ARG A 391 -20.84 33.44 -6.46
CA ARG A 391 -22.00 34.19 -6.97
C ARG A 391 -22.07 35.55 -6.26
N PRO A 392 -22.31 36.66 -6.99
CA PRO A 392 -22.50 37.96 -6.36
C PRO A 392 -23.71 37.93 -5.43
N PRO A 393 -23.69 38.65 -4.29
CA PRO A 393 -24.84 38.73 -3.40
C PRO A 393 -26.05 39.23 -4.20
N ARG A 394 -27.17 38.49 -4.15
CA ARG A 394 -28.43 38.91 -4.77
C ARG A 394 -28.76 40.30 -4.23
N ARG A 395 -28.73 41.33 -5.09
CA ARG A 395 -29.21 42.68 -4.75
C ARG A 395 -30.65 42.53 -4.23
N ARG A 396 -30.87 42.76 -2.93
CA ARG A 396 -32.22 42.99 -2.41
C ARG A 396 -32.73 44.23 -3.15
N ARG A 397 -33.75 44.09 -4.00
CA ARG A 397 -34.55 45.23 -4.45
C ARG A 397 -35.13 45.85 -3.19
N ILE A 398 -34.57 46.96 -2.74
CA ILE A 398 -35.23 47.82 -1.76
C ILE A 398 -36.40 48.44 -2.52
N SER A 399 -37.57 47.82 -2.41
CA SER A 399 -38.82 48.40 -2.86
C SER A 399 -39.21 49.51 -1.89
N GLY A 400 -39.06 50.77 -2.31
CA GLY A 400 -39.77 51.90 -1.72
C GLY A 400 -38.89 53.01 -1.18
N VAL A 401 -38.56 53.98 -2.04
CA VAL A 401 -38.60 55.41 -1.68
C VAL A 401 -39.12 56.15 -2.91
N LYS A 402 -40.44 56.36 -2.98
CA LYS A 402 -41.01 57.44 -3.80
C LYS A 402 -40.71 58.71 -3.02
N ALA A 403 -39.73 59.48 -3.49
CA ALA A 403 -39.54 60.85 -3.05
C ALA A 403 -40.75 61.67 -3.52
N VAL A 404 -41.53 62.16 -2.56
CA VAL A 404 -42.41 63.32 -2.74
C VAL A 404 -41.53 64.52 -2.48
N LEU A 405 -41.23 65.31 -3.51
CA LEU A 405 -40.88 66.72 -3.40
C LEU A 405 -41.20 67.42 -4.73
N GLU A 406 -42.14 68.36 -4.60
CA GLU A 406 -42.49 69.54 -5.42
C GLU A 406 -43.01 69.36 -6.86
#